data_AF-A0A812HIS6-F1
#
_entry.id   AF-A0A812HIS6-F1
#
_cell.length_a   1.000
_cell.length_b   1.000
_cell.length_c   1.000
_cell.angle_alpha   90.00
_cell.angle_beta   90.00
_cell.angle_gamma   90.00
#
_symmetry.space_group_name_H-M   'P 1'
#
loop_
_entity.id
_entity.type
_entity.pdbx_description
1 polymer ?
#
loop_
_entity_poly.entity_id
_entity_poly.type
_entity_poly.pdbx_seq_one_letter_code
_entity_poly.pdbx_strand_id
1 'polypeptide(L)'
;MDDVDVEVKMLQDMLADQCQLQAKQLKSLEDEVALLKTRAQAFAERRARRLATDPLSGIDTAFVRRVEWKLQKCSETIRKMSNNQCIWSSSFSAMGVPDMQLEFFPQGRETSQKGFCALFLWCPGHLKLKYRLEVGSHASIDEDVFTSRIGHGHSNFCFLEAQIDDKDCLVIGLEILEVTWTQDLGQGLRLVNRGPVDAVKREAVVLHHRDRESVEWKISNIRRRIQELPMGACMCSPLFSAAGVRDMHLEFYPNGLEGSKEGYCGFYVRCPTGEYTLNITLFVGTARRGPSKTEFNGNAAKGLPEFCRLDEQLVDGEEDLIAGIVLQNPLQEQEEDERTLYL
;
A
#
# COMPACT_ATOMS: atom_id res chain seq x y z
N MET A 1 32.70 -12.92 62.55
CA MET A 1 32.02 -13.09 61.24
C MET A 1 32.01 -11.70 60.69
N ASP A 2 32.87 -11.48 59.69
CA ASP A 2 33.21 -10.12 59.25
C ASP A 2 32.04 -9.55 58.45
N ASP A 3 31.89 -8.22 58.45
CA ASP A 3 30.77 -7.49 57.83
C ASP A 3 30.57 -7.89 56.34
N VAL A 4 31.69 -8.24 55.69
CA VAL A 4 31.75 -8.73 54.31
C VAL A 4 31.06 -10.09 54.12
N ASP A 5 31.12 -11.00 55.10
CA ASP A 5 30.47 -12.33 54.99
C ASP A 5 28.94 -12.22 55.02
N VAL A 6 28.42 -11.23 55.76
CA VAL A 6 26.98 -10.97 55.84
C VAL A 6 26.47 -10.38 54.53
N GLU A 7 27.21 -9.44 53.94
CA GLU A 7 26.85 -8.81 52.67
C GLU A 7 26.91 -9.81 51.49
N VAL A 8 27.94 -10.66 51.45
CA VAL A 8 28.04 -11.73 50.44
C VAL A 8 26.87 -12.69 50.52
N LYS A 9 26.47 -13.10 51.74
CA LYS A 9 25.32 -13.99 51.91
C LYS A 9 24.02 -13.33 51.46
N MET A 10 23.81 -12.06 51.80
CA MET A 10 22.61 -11.32 51.39
C MET A 10 22.52 -11.19 49.86
N LEU A 11 23.63 -10.93 49.18
CA LEU A 11 23.68 -10.89 47.71
C LEU A 11 23.44 -12.25 47.07
N GLN A 12 23.93 -13.34 47.68
CA GLN A 12 23.65 -14.70 47.21
C GLN A 12 22.17 -15.06 47.34
N ASP A 13 21.54 -14.70 48.45
CA ASP A 13 20.11 -14.93 48.67
C ASP A 13 19.26 -14.10 47.68
N MET A 14 19.61 -12.82 47.46
CA MET A 14 18.95 -11.96 46.46
C MET A 14 19.08 -12.52 45.03
N LEU A 15 20.25 -13.03 44.66
CA LEU A 15 20.46 -13.64 43.35
C LEU A 15 19.65 -14.94 43.19
N ALA A 16 19.56 -15.74 44.24
CA ALA A 16 18.75 -16.96 44.24
C ALA A 16 17.25 -16.65 44.06
N ASP A 17 16.74 -15.64 44.78
CA ASP A 17 15.36 -15.18 44.66
C ASP A 17 15.06 -14.64 43.25
N GLN A 18 15.99 -13.87 42.68
CA GLN A 18 15.85 -13.32 41.33
C GLN A 18 15.85 -14.43 40.26
N CYS A 19 16.71 -15.43 40.38
CA CYS A 19 16.71 -16.61 39.52
C CYS A 19 15.39 -17.39 39.63
N GLN A 20 14.85 -17.53 40.85
CA GLN A 20 13.58 -18.23 41.06
C GLN A 20 12.39 -17.46 40.46
N LEU A 21 12.40 -16.12 40.54
CA LEU A 21 11.38 -15.28 39.92
C LEU A 21 11.42 -15.37 38.39
N GLN A 22 12.62 -15.29 37.80
CA GLN A 22 12.81 -15.43 36.35
C GLN A 22 12.36 -16.81 35.85
N ALA A 23 12.65 -17.89 36.59
CA ALA A 23 12.21 -19.23 36.25
C ALA A 23 10.66 -19.36 36.24
N LYS A 24 9.97 -18.72 37.19
CA LYS A 24 8.50 -18.68 37.22
C LYS A 24 7.91 -17.90 36.03
N GLN A 25 8.52 -16.76 35.69
CA GLN A 25 8.08 -15.95 34.55
C GLN A 25 8.28 -16.69 33.21
N LEU A 26 9.44 -17.33 33.03
CA LEU A 26 9.71 -18.16 31.85
C LEU A 26 8.67 -19.27 31.69
N LYS A 27 8.39 -20.00 32.77
CA LYS A 27 7.38 -21.06 32.74
C LYS A 27 5.99 -20.54 32.38
N SER A 28 5.58 -19.40 32.94
CA SER A 28 4.29 -18.77 32.61
C SER A 28 4.19 -18.38 31.13
N LEU A 29 5.28 -17.86 30.55
CA LEU A 29 5.34 -17.51 29.13
C LEU A 29 5.32 -18.76 28.24
N GLU A 30 6.00 -19.83 28.64
CA GLU A 30 5.97 -21.11 27.93
C GLU A 30 4.56 -21.69 27.86
N ASP A 31 3.82 -21.65 28.97
CA ASP A 31 2.43 -22.11 29.04
C ASP A 31 1.50 -21.26 28.14
N GLU A 32 1.68 -19.94 28.12
CA GLU A 32 0.91 -19.03 27.25
C GLU A 32 1.21 -19.26 25.76
N VAL A 33 2.48 -19.44 25.40
CA VAL A 33 2.91 -19.78 24.03
C VAL A 33 2.32 -21.13 23.60
N ALA A 34 2.31 -22.13 24.49
CA ALA A 34 1.70 -23.42 24.20
C ALA A 34 0.20 -23.30 23.92
N LEU A 35 -0.53 -22.55 24.75
CA LEU A 35 -1.96 -22.29 24.56
C LEU A 35 -2.25 -21.57 23.23
N LEU A 36 -1.45 -20.56 22.89
CA LEU A 36 -1.58 -19.82 21.63
C LEU A 36 -1.31 -20.71 20.41
N LYS A 37 -0.31 -21.60 20.48
CA LYS A 37 -0.04 -22.58 19.42
C LYS A 37 -1.22 -23.52 19.18
N THR A 38 -1.82 -24.05 20.24
CA THR A 38 -3.01 -24.92 20.13
C THR A 38 -4.19 -24.18 19.51
N ARG A 39 -4.44 -22.92 19.92
CA ARG A 39 -5.49 -22.08 19.31
C ARG A 39 -5.24 -21.81 17.83
N ALA A 40 -4.00 -21.50 17.45
CA ALA A 40 -3.62 -21.26 16.06
C ALA A 40 -3.81 -22.53 15.20
N GLN A 41 -3.43 -23.70 15.71
CA GLN A 41 -3.67 -24.98 15.02
C GLN A 41 -5.16 -25.26 14.82
N ALA A 42 -5.98 -25.11 15.86
CA ALA A 42 -7.42 -25.31 15.75
C ALA A 42 -8.07 -24.33 14.74
N PHE A 43 -7.57 -23.10 14.65
CA PHE A 43 -8.00 -22.13 13.65
C PHE A 43 -7.59 -22.53 12.24
N ALA A 44 -6.34 -22.96 12.06
CA ALA A 44 -5.81 -23.44 10.78
C ALA A 44 -6.57 -24.68 10.27
N GLU A 45 -6.91 -25.63 11.15
CA GLU A 45 -7.70 -26.81 10.81
C GLU A 45 -9.13 -26.45 10.39
N ARG A 46 -9.78 -25.51 11.10
CA ARG A 46 -11.11 -25.01 10.71
C ARG A 46 -11.07 -24.30 9.35
N ARG A 47 -10.02 -23.53 9.08
CA ARG A 47 -9.80 -22.86 7.78
C ARG A 47 -9.56 -23.89 6.67
N ALA A 48 -8.73 -24.89 6.90
CA ALA A 48 -8.45 -25.97 5.94
C ALA A 48 -9.72 -26.78 5.60
N ARG A 49 -10.54 -27.10 6.61
CA ARG A 49 -11.83 -27.78 6.37
C ARG A 49 -12.80 -26.92 5.55
N ARG A 50 -12.85 -25.60 5.77
CA ARG A 50 -13.69 -24.69 4.96
C ARG A 50 -13.22 -24.61 3.51
N LEU A 51 -11.90 -24.47 3.31
CA LEU A 51 -11.30 -24.45 1.97
C LEU A 51 -11.54 -25.75 1.19
N ALA A 52 -11.53 -26.91 1.87
CA ALA A 52 -11.79 -28.20 1.25
C ALA A 52 -13.26 -28.40 0.82
N THR A 53 -14.19 -27.64 1.40
CA THR A 53 -15.63 -27.73 1.08
C THR A 53 -16.12 -26.59 0.21
N ASP A 54 -15.26 -25.62 -0.12
CA ASP A 54 -15.64 -24.45 -0.89
C ASP A 54 -15.68 -24.78 -2.39
N PRO A 55 -16.84 -24.73 -3.07
CA PRO A 55 -16.94 -24.94 -4.51
C PRO A 55 -16.19 -23.88 -5.34
N LEU A 56 -15.71 -22.79 -4.70
CA LEU A 56 -14.83 -21.79 -5.32
C LEU A 56 -13.33 -22.07 -5.10
N SER A 57 -12.97 -23.17 -4.44
CA SER A 57 -11.58 -23.57 -4.24
C SER A 57 -10.87 -23.76 -5.60
N GLY A 58 -9.88 -22.91 -5.87
CA GLY A 58 -9.12 -22.89 -7.13
C GLY A 58 -9.42 -21.70 -8.06
N ILE A 59 -10.46 -20.90 -7.78
CA ILE A 59 -10.66 -19.63 -8.49
C ILE A 59 -9.76 -18.58 -7.84
N ASP A 60 -8.90 -17.95 -8.65
CA ASP A 60 -8.13 -16.81 -8.20
C ASP A 60 -9.07 -15.61 -7.97
N THR A 61 -9.32 -15.33 -6.69
CA THR A 61 -10.18 -14.22 -6.26
C THR A 61 -9.43 -12.91 -6.11
N ALA A 62 -8.13 -12.85 -6.44
CA ALA A 62 -7.31 -11.65 -6.33
C ALA A 62 -7.83 -10.48 -7.18
N PHE A 63 -8.57 -10.77 -8.27
CA PHE A 63 -9.15 -9.77 -9.17
C PHE A 63 -10.68 -9.76 -9.18
N VAL A 64 -11.33 -10.59 -8.35
CA VAL A 64 -12.78 -10.58 -8.22
C VAL A 64 -13.19 -9.33 -7.44
N ARG A 65 -13.80 -8.37 -8.13
CA ARG A 65 -14.31 -7.12 -7.55
C ARG A 65 -15.74 -7.23 -7.07
N ARG A 66 -16.58 -7.95 -7.82
CA ARG A 66 -18.03 -8.00 -7.61
C ARG A 66 -18.43 -9.39 -7.15
N VAL A 67 -19.19 -9.43 -6.07
CA VAL A 67 -19.82 -10.63 -5.51
C VAL A 67 -21.31 -10.37 -5.44
N GLU A 68 -22.09 -11.30 -5.97
CA GLU A 68 -23.54 -11.25 -5.92
C GLU A 68 -24.09 -12.45 -5.16
N TRP A 69 -24.95 -12.18 -4.19
CA TRP A 69 -25.67 -13.15 -3.42
C TRP A 69 -27.16 -13.06 -3.75
N LYS A 70 -27.65 -14.08 -4.46
CA LYS A 70 -29.04 -14.15 -4.90
C LYS A 70 -29.88 -14.98 -3.93
N LEU A 71 -30.89 -14.36 -3.36
CA LEU A 71 -31.97 -15.02 -2.63
C LEU A 71 -33.11 -15.33 -3.60
N GLN A 72 -33.47 -16.60 -3.75
CA GLN A 72 -34.59 -17.02 -4.60
C GLN A 72 -35.80 -17.38 -3.75
N LYS A 73 -37.01 -17.11 -4.29
CA LYS A 73 -38.28 -17.37 -3.61
C LYS A 73 -38.31 -16.76 -2.21
N CYS A 74 -37.78 -15.53 -2.10
CA CYS A 74 -37.38 -14.98 -0.81
C CYS A 74 -38.55 -14.37 -0.02
N SER A 75 -39.64 -13.98 -0.69
CA SER A 75 -40.76 -13.28 -0.05
C SER A 75 -41.37 -14.05 1.12
N GLU A 76 -41.59 -15.36 0.97
CA GLU A 76 -42.18 -16.17 2.04
C GLU A 76 -41.25 -16.27 3.26
N THR A 77 -39.96 -16.51 3.01
CA THR A 77 -38.94 -16.57 4.06
C THR A 77 -38.83 -15.25 4.79
N ILE A 78 -38.74 -14.13 4.06
CA ILE A 78 -38.62 -12.78 4.60
C ILE A 78 -39.86 -12.38 5.41
N ARG A 79 -41.07 -12.76 4.97
CA ARG A 79 -42.33 -12.49 5.71
C ARG A 79 -42.42 -13.23 7.05
N LYS A 80 -41.80 -14.40 7.16
CA LYS A 80 -41.77 -15.19 8.40
C LYS A 80 -40.72 -14.68 9.40
N MET A 81 -39.77 -13.88 8.93
CA MET A 81 -38.73 -13.31 9.80
C MET A 81 -39.27 -12.14 10.61
N SER A 82 -38.77 -12.03 11.83
CA SER A 82 -39.00 -10.90 12.73
C SER A 82 -37.86 -9.88 12.64
N ASN A 83 -38.09 -8.67 13.14
CA ASN A 83 -37.04 -7.66 13.30
C ASN A 83 -35.87 -8.25 14.12
N ASN A 84 -34.63 -7.83 13.84
CA ASN A 84 -33.36 -8.36 14.37
C ASN A 84 -32.97 -9.77 13.91
N GLN A 85 -33.77 -10.46 13.09
CA GLN A 85 -33.30 -11.72 12.47
C GLN A 85 -32.51 -11.42 11.20
N CYS A 86 -31.32 -12.01 11.07
CA CYS A 86 -30.49 -11.90 9.88
C CYS A 86 -30.38 -13.21 9.10
N ILE A 87 -30.03 -13.03 7.83
CA ILE A 87 -29.57 -14.07 6.92
C ILE A 87 -28.11 -13.76 6.63
N TRP A 88 -27.28 -14.81 6.65
CA TRP A 88 -25.87 -14.70 6.30
C TRP A 88 -25.60 -15.25 4.92
N SER A 89 -24.76 -14.57 4.15
CA SER A 89 -24.16 -15.18 2.97
C SER A 89 -23.21 -16.30 3.39
N SER A 90 -22.93 -17.22 2.47
CA SER A 90 -21.71 -18.03 2.54
C SER A 90 -20.49 -17.12 2.67
N SER A 91 -19.44 -17.64 3.30
CA SER A 91 -18.13 -16.97 3.28
C SER A 91 -17.61 -16.90 1.85
N PHE A 92 -16.97 -15.81 1.49
CA PHE A 92 -16.35 -15.63 0.17
C PHE A 92 -15.02 -14.86 0.29
N SER A 93 -14.28 -14.83 -0.81
CA SER A 93 -13.07 -14.02 -0.96
C SER A 93 -13.18 -13.14 -2.19
N ALA A 94 -12.70 -11.91 -2.11
CA ALA A 94 -12.73 -10.95 -3.20
C ALA A 94 -11.55 -9.96 -3.08
N MET A 95 -10.95 -9.57 -4.19
CA MET A 95 -9.74 -8.73 -4.25
C MET A 95 -8.60 -9.21 -3.32
N GLY A 96 -8.48 -10.53 -3.16
CA GLY A 96 -7.49 -11.15 -2.27
C GLY A 96 -7.80 -11.03 -0.78
N VAL A 97 -8.96 -10.46 -0.40
CA VAL A 97 -9.44 -10.42 0.99
C VAL A 97 -10.21 -11.71 1.27
N PRO A 98 -9.75 -12.56 2.21
CA PRO A 98 -10.44 -13.80 2.54
C PRO A 98 -11.52 -13.60 3.60
N ASP A 99 -12.35 -14.64 3.79
CA ASP A 99 -13.28 -14.77 4.92
C ASP A 99 -14.30 -13.61 5.08
N MET A 100 -14.68 -13.01 3.95
CA MET A 100 -15.72 -11.97 3.89
C MET A 100 -17.11 -12.58 3.95
N GLN A 101 -18.07 -11.86 4.53
CA GLN A 101 -19.49 -12.26 4.57
C GLN A 101 -20.41 -11.06 4.51
N LEU A 102 -21.61 -11.26 3.97
CA LEU A 102 -22.71 -10.30 4.05
C LEU A 102 -23.68 -10.74 5.14
N GLU A 103 -24.08 -9.80 5.98
CA GLU A 103 -25.12 -9.95 6.99
C GLU A 103 -26.30 -9.08 6.62
N PHE A 104 -27.44 -9.71 6.33
CA PHE A 104 -28.63 -9.03 5.84
C PHE A 104 -29.79 -9.20 6.82
N PHE A 105 -30.42 -8.11 7.22
CA PHE A 105 -31.63 -8.10 8.06
C PHE A 105 -32.81 -7.63 7.22
N PRO A 106 -33.65 -8.55 6.71
CA PRO A 106 -34.74 -8.18 5.81
C PRO A 106 -35.77 -7.24 6.46
N GLN A 107 -36.05 -7.44 7.75
CA GLN A 107 -37.00 -6.62 8.52
C GLN A 107 -36.29 -5.52 9.34
N GLY A 108 -35.03 -5.24 9.03
CA GLY A 108 -34.19 -4.30 9.76
C GLY A 108 -33.66 -4.84 11.10
N ARG A 109 -32.93 -3.98 11.80
CA ARG A 109 -32.49 -4.13 13.19
C ARG A 109 -33.36 -3.28 14.13
N GLU A 110 -33.10 -3.37 15.42
CA GLU A 110 -33.78 -2.62 16.49
C GLU A 110 -33.83 -1.10 16.24
N THR A 111 -32.76 -0.55 15.64
CA THR A 111 -32.63 0.88 15.30
C THR A 111 -33.21 1.24 13.92
N SER A 112 -33.80 0.29 13.22
CA SER A 112 -34.24 0.46 11.84
C SER A 112 -35.69 0.95 11.76
N GLN A 113 -35.94 1.82 10.79
CA GLN A 113 -37.26 2.30 10.45
C GLN A 113 -38.09 1.16 9.86
N LYS A 114 -39.39 1.20 10.10
CA LYS A 114 -40.31 0.15 9.62
C LYS A 114 -40.23 0.03 8.10
N GLY A 115 -40.00 -1.20 7.62
CA GLY A 115 -39.91 -1.53 6.19
C GLY A 115 -38.53 -1.34 5.57
N PHE A 116 -37.56 -0.78 6.30
CA PHE A 116 -36.17 -0.74 5.86
C PHE A 116 -35.46 -2.06 6.21
N CYS A 117 -34.64 -2.54 5.28
CA CYS A 117 -33.68 -3.60 5.57
C CYS A 117 -32.36 -3.01 6.06
N ALA A 118 -31.55 -3.84 6.73
CA ALA A 118 -30.17 -3.54 7.07
C ALA A 118 -29.21 -4.46 6.34
N LEU A 119 -28.03 -3.95 5.97
CA LEU A 119 -26.99 -4.72 5.30
C LEU A 119 -25.63 -4.33 5.86
N PHE A 120 -24.82 -5.34 6.21
CA PHE A 120 -23.47 -5.17 6.72
C PHE A 120 -22.49 -6.09 6.00
N LEU A 121 -21.30 -5.56 5.73
CA LEU A 121 -20.14 -6.28 5.26
C LEU A 121 -19.25 -6.66 6.45
N TRP A 122 -18.95 -7.94 6.56
CA TRP A 122 -17.98 -8.49 7.51
C TRP A 122 -16.69 -8.81 6.78
N CYS A 123 -15.58 -8.24 7.25
CA CYS A 123 -14.23 -8.46 6.70
C CYS A 123 -13.24 -8.80 7.81
N PRO A 124 -12.09 -9.42 7.51
CA PRO A 124 -10.99 -9.53 8.45
C PRO A 124 -10.42 -8.14 8.81
N GLY A 125 -9.69 -8.08 9.92
CA GLY A 125 -9.06 -6.84 10.37
C GLY A 125 -7.80 -6.45 9.58
N HIS A 126 -7.22 -5.32 9.97
CA HIS A 126 -5.98 -4.73 9.42
C HIS A 126 -6.08 -4.29 7.95
N LEU A 127 -7.26 -3.86 7.53
CA LEU A 127 -7.49 -3.39 6.17
C LEU A 127 -8.46 -2.21 6.12
N LYS A 128 -8.31 -1.40 5.08
CA LYS A 128 -9.22 -0.33 4.70
C LYS A 128 -9.84 -0.67 3.35
N LEU A 129 -11.17 -0.63 3.28
CA LEU A 129 -11.92 -0.87 2.05
C LEU A 129 -12.68 0.38 1.65
N LYS A 130 -12.69 0.64 0.34
CA LYS A 130 -13.72 1.44 -0.31
C LYS A 130 -14.56 0.50 -1.15
N TYR A 131 -15.86 0.47 -0.94
CA TYR A 131 -16.72 -0.55 -1.50
C TYR A 131 -18.14 -0.02 -1.76
N ARG A 132 -18.89 -0.74 -2.57
CA ARG A 132 -20.29 -0.48 -2.88
C ARG A 132 -21.12 -1.68 -2.45
N LEU A 133 -22.08 -1.45 -1.55
CA LEU A 133 -23.10 -2.43 -1.19
C LEU A 133 -24.33 -2.24 -2.05
N GLU A 134 -25.03 -3.32 -2.37
CA GLU A 134 -26.26 -3.30 -3.16
C GLU A 134 -27.34 -4.21 -2.57
N VAL A 135 -28.60 -3.77 -2.64
CA VAL A 135 -29.79 -4.58 -2.39
C VAL A 135 -30.80 -4.27 -3.50
N GLY A 136 -31.02 -5.23 -4.40
CA GLY A 136 -31.78 -5.05 -5.63
C GLY A 136 -31.17 -3.95 -6.51
N SER A 137 -31.92 -2.87 -6.69
CA SER A 137 -31.50 -1.70 -7.48
C SER A 137 -30.87 -0.58 -6.64
N HIS A 138 -31.00 -0.65 -5.32
CA HIS A 138 -30.44 0.34 -4.41
C HIS A 138 -28.97 0.03 -4.09
N ALA A 139 -28.12 1.06 -4.04
CA ALA A 139 -26.72 0.92 -3.72
C ALA A 139 -26.20 2.09 -2.87
N SER A 140 -25.22 1.79 -2.02
CA SER A 140 -24.46 2.76 -1.22
C SER A 140 -22.97 2.54 -1.43
N ILE A 141 -22.19 3.62 -1.46
CA ILE A 141 -20.72 3.57 -1.50
C ILE A 141 -20.21 3.98 -0.12
N ASP A 142 -19.37 3.14 0.46
CA ASP A 142 -18.85 3.28 1.81
C ASP A 142 -17.33 3.12 1.83
N GLU A 143 -16.70 3.67 2.86
CA GLU A 143 -15.27 3.57 3.11
C GLU A 143 -15.01 3.33 4.60
N ASP A 144 -14.47 2.15 4.94
CA ASP A 144 -14.31 1.71 6.32
C ASP A 144 -12.92 1.15 6.60
N VAL A 145 -12.50 1.28 7.85
CA VAL A 145 -11.28 0.67 8.40
C VAL A 145 -11.67 -0.48 9.31
N PHE A 146 -11.33 -1.69 8.91
CA PHE A 146 -11.56 -2.91 9.67
C PHE A 146 -10.34 -3.15 10.55
N THR A 147 -10.43 -2.85 11.84
CA THR A 147 -9.36 -3.12 12.82
C THR A 147 -9.37 -4.57 13.31
N SER A 148 -10.53 -5.20 13.25
CA SER A 148 -10.76 -6.60 13.62
C SER A 148 -11.90 -7.15 12.77
N ARG A 149 -12.33 -8.39 13.00
CA ARG A 149 -13.47 -8.95 12.26
C ARG A 149 -14.79 -8.41 12.78
N ILE A 150 -15.25 -7.31 12.18
CA ILE A 150 -16.48 -6.61 12.54
C ILE A 150 -17.32 -6.28 11.30
N GLY A 151 -18.63 -6.14 11.50
CA GLY A 151 -19.58 -5.78 10.46
C GLY A 151 -19.69 -4.25 10.32
N HIS A 152 -19.45 -3.73 9.13
CA HIS A 152 -19.68 -2.33 8.75
C HIS A 152 -20.82 -2.24 7.73
N GLY A 153 -21.69 -1.25 7.87
CA GLY A 153 -22.84 -1.08 6.98
C GLY A 153 -23.96 -0.26 7.62
N HIS A 154 -25.17 -0.41 7.10
CA HIS A 154 -26.28 0.49 7.42
C HIS A 154 -27.46 -0.24 8.05
N SER A 155 -27.96 0.31 9.17
CA SER A 155 -29.20 -0.17 9.79
C SER A 155 -30.43 0.19 8.96
N ASN A 156 -30.40 1.30 8.23
CA ASN A 156 -31.49 1.75 7.35
C ASN A 156 -31.00 1.80 5.91
N PHE A 157 -30.68 0.66 5.32
CA PHE A 157 -30.06 0.60 4.00
C PHE A 157 -31.04 1.04 2.90
N CYS A 158 -32.17 0.33 2.74
CA CYS A 158 -33.22 0.73 1.80
C CYS A 158 -34.58 0.12 2.16
N PHE A 159 -35.65 0.62 1.55
CA PHE A 159 -36.98 0.03 1.66
C PHE A 159 -37.04 -1.28 0.86
N LEU A 160 -37.26 -2.41 1.56
CA LEU A 160 -37.02 -3.74 1.00
C LEU A 160 -38.01 -4.15 -0.09
N GLU A 161 -39.30 -3.84 0.09
CA GLU A 161 -40.36 -4.30 -0.81
C GLU A 161 -40.13 -3.85 -2.26
N ALA A 162 -39.53 -2.66 -2.46
CA ALA A 162 -39.19 -2.13 -3.77
C ALA A 162 -37.97 -2.80 -4.44
N GLN A 163 -37.24 -3.67 -3.72
CA GLN A 163 -36.00 -4.29 -4.21
C GLN A 163 -36.16 -5.76 -4.62
N ILE A 164 -37.29 -6.39 -4.28
CA ILE A 164 -37.59 -7.76 -4.71
C ILE A 164 -38.13 -7.71 -6.13
N ASP A 165 -37.55 -8.50 -7.04
CA ASP A 165 -37.95 -8.52 -8.44
C ASP A 165 -39.29 -9.28 -8.68
N ASP A 166 -39.78 -9.20 -9.91
CA ASP A 166 -41.02 -9.86 -10.37
C ASP A 166 -40.98 -11.39 -10.29
N LYS A 167 -39.79 -11.97 -10.13
CA LYS A 167 -39.53 -13.41 -10.02
C LYS A 167 -39.30 -13.85 -8.59
N ASP A 168 -39.67 -13.02 -7.61
CA ASP A 168 -39.46 -13.25 -6.19
C ASP A 168 -37.98 -13.55 -5.86
N CYS A 169 -37.09 -12.79 -6.49
CA CYS A 169 -35.66 -12.84 -6.23
C CYS A 169 -35.16 -11.50 -5.71
N LEU A 170 -34.19 -11.58 -4.80
CA LEU A 170 -33.46 -10.43 -4.29
C LEU A 170 -31.97 -10.67 -4.51
N VAL A 171 -31.29 -9.71 -5.13
CA VAL A 171 -29.83 -9.73 -5.29
C VAL A 171 -29.23 -8.80 -4.27
N ILE A 172 -28.27 -9.31 -3.49
CA ILE A 172 -27.47 -8.53 -2.55
C ILE A 172 -26.05 -8.52 -3.10
N GLY A 173 -25.48 -7.34 -3.32
CA GLY A 173 -24.20 -7.16 -4.00
C GLY A 173 -23.15 -6.55 -3.10
N LEU A 174 -21.89 -6.91 -3.37
CA LEU A 174 -20.71 -6.20 -2.94
C LEU A 174 -19.83 -5.95 -4.16
N GLU A 175 -19.40 -4.71 -4.35
CA GLU A 175 -18.34 -4.36 -5.28
C GLU A 175 -17.20 -3.66 -4.54
N ILE A 176 -16.01 -4.24 -4.59
CA ILE A 176 -14.80 -3.68 -3.98
C ILE A 176 -14.17 -2.69 -4.97
N LEU A 177 -14.09 -1.43 -4.56
CA LEU A 177 -13.52 -0.35 -5.37
C LEU A 177 -12.01 -0.26 -5.13
N GLU A 178 -11.59 -0.25 -3.86
CA GLU A 178 -10.19 -0.14 -3.42
C GLU A 178 -9.93 -0.99 -2.15
N VAL A 179 -8.73 -1.56 -2.07
CA VAL A 179 -8.25 -2.34 -0.91
C VAL A 179 -6.89 -1.84 -0.48
N THR A 180 -6.74 -1.49 0.80
CA THR A 180 -5.45 -1.18 1.42
C THR A 180 -5.25 -2.05 2.66
N TRP A 181 -4.21 -2.89 2.64
CA TRP A 181 -3.76 -3.66 3.79
C TRP A 181 -2.74 -2.86 4.58
N THR A 182 -2.87 -2.87 5.90
CA THR A 182 -1.94 -2.17 6.78
C THR A 182 -1.47 -3.14 7.86
N GLN A 183 -0.17 -3.46 7.86
CA GLN A 183 0.44 -4.28 8.89
C GLN A 183 1.50 -3.47 9.62
N ASP A 184 1.32 -3.28 10.93
CA ASP A 184 2.36 -2.71 11.77
C ASP A 184 3.40 -3.79 12.08
N LEU A 185 4.67 -3.51 11.75
CA LEU A 185 5.80 -4.42 11.95
C LEU A 185 6.57 -4.12 13.26
N GLY A 186 6.13 -3.11 14.02
CA GLY A 186 6.84 -2.60 15.20
C GLY A 186 7.92 -1.56 14.84
N GLN A 187 8.49 -0.91 15.86
CA GLN A 187 9.56 0.09 15.73
C GLN A 187 9.23 1.29 14.81
N GLY A 188 7.95 1.64 14.68
CA GLY A 188 7.50 2.71 13.78
C GLY A 188 7.45 2.33 12.29
N LEU A 189 7.65 1.05 11.95
CA LEU A 189 7.54 0.53 10.59
C LEU A 189 6.13 0.01 10.31
N ARG A 190 5.55 0.44 9.19
CA ARG A 190 4.21 0.05 8.73
C ARG A 190 4.27 -0.41 7.28
N LEU A 191 3.93 -1.67 7.05
CA LEU A 191 3.77 -2.21 5.71
C LEU A 191 2.39 -1.85 5.19
N VAL A 192 2.34 -1.14 4.06
CA VAL A 192 1.08 -0.77 3.40
C VAL A 192 1.04 -1.45 2.04
N ASN A 193 0.17 -2.43 1.87
CA ASN A 193 -0.03 -3.10 0.58
C ASN A 193 -1.32 -2.58 -0.07
N ARG A 194 -1.19 -1.97 -1.24
CA ARG A 194 -2.33 -1.53 -2.07
C ARG A 194 -2.66 -2.67 -3.02
N GLY A 195 -3.92 -3.07 -3.08
CA GLY A 195 -4.36 -4.30 -3.76
C GLY A 195 -3.85 -4.44 -5.20
N PRO A 196 -3.94 -5.65 -5.79
CA PRO A 196 -3.28 -5.99 -7.05
C PRO A 196 -3.62 -5.05 -8.23
N VAL A 197 -4.80 -4.44 -8.25
CA VAL A 197 -5.15 -3.46 -9.28
C VAL A 197 -4.34 -2.17 -9.16
N ASP A 198 -4.06 -1.69 -7.94
CA ASP A 198 -3.19 -0.52 -7.77
C ASP A 198 -1.72 -0.86 -8.06
N ALA A 199 -1.32 -2.11 -7.87
CA ALA A 199 -0.04 -2.60 -8.39
C ALA A 199 -0.05 -2.48 -9.92
N VAL A 200 -1.02 -3.08 -10.62
CA VAL A 200 -1.15 -3.01 -12.09
C VAL A 200 -1.25 -1.58 -12.61
N LYS A 201 -1.99 -0.68 -11.96
CA LYS A 201 -2.04 0.75 -12.33
C LYS A 201 -0.66 1.41 -12.25
N ARG A 202 0.12 1.11 -11.20
CA ARG A 202 1.50 1.59 -11.10
C ARG A 202 2.37 1.01 -12.20
N GLU A 203 2.24 -0.29 -12.50
CA GLU A 203 2.93 -0.91 -13.64
C GLU A 203 2.57 -0.22 -14.97
N ALA A 204 1.29 0.08 -15.17
CA ALA A 204 0.80 0.76 -16.37
C ALA A 204 1.34 2.18 -16.49
N VAL A 205 1.50 2.91 -15.38
CA VAL A 205 2.17 4.22 -15.39
C VAL A 205 3.62 4.10 -15.83
N VAL A 206 4.35 3.08 -15.35
CA VAL A 206 5.73 2.84 -15.79
C VAL A 206 5.79 2.54 -17.29
N LEU A 207 4.85 1.75 -17.82
CA LEU A 207 4.73 1.48 -19.25
C LEU A 207 4.39 2.76 -20.04
N HIS A 208 3.45 3.58 -19.57
CA HIS A 208 3.11 4.86 -20.20
C HIS A 208 4.27 5.87 -20.17
N HIS A 209 5.17 5.75 -19.20
CA HIS A 209 6.37 6.59 -19.10
C HIS A 209 7.60 5.99 -19.77
N ARG A 210 7.46 4.84 -20.44
CA ARG A 210 8.55 4.19 -21.17
C ARG A 210 9.11 5.08 -22.27
N ASP A 211 8.21 5.79 -22.98
CA ASP A 211 8.56 6.62 -24.14
C ASP A 211 8.81 8.09 -23.73
N ARG A 212 8.94 8.38 -22.44
CA ARG A 212 9.22 9.74 -21.95
C ARG A 212 10.71 10.00 -22.06
N GLU A 213 11.07 10.86 -23.00
CA GLU A 213 12.45 11.26 -23.29
C GLU A 213 13.00 12.29 -22.31
N SER A 214 12.16 12.96 -21.52
CA SER A 214 12.62 13.94 -20.52
C SER A 214 11.82 13.91 -19.23
N VAL A 215 12.52 14.20 -18.13
CA VAL A 215 11.94 14.43 -16.81
C VAL A 215 12.45 15.78 -16.32
N GLU A 216 11.51 16.70 -16.09
CA GLU A 216 11.80 18.04 -15.60
C GLU A 216 11.33 18.18 -14.15
N TRP A 217 12.23 18.65 -13.30
CA TRP A 217 11.97 18.97 -11.91
C TRP A 217 12.02 20.48 -11.70
N LYS A 218 10.86 21.04 -11.39
CA LYS A 218 10.72 22.43 -10.98
C LYS A 218 11.09 22.60 -9.51
N ILE A 219 12.21 23.26 -9.25
CA ILE A 219 12.71 23.59 -7.91
C ILE A 219 12.23 24.98 -7.55
N SER A 220 11.24 25.05 -6.66
CA SER A 220 10.66 26.33 -6.31
C SER A 220 11.46 27.16 -5.32
N ASN A 221 11.44 28.49 -5.50
CA ASN A 221 12.11 29.47 -4.64
C ASN A 221 13.62 29.21 -4.49
N ILE A 222 14.31 28.93 -5.60
CA ILE A 222 15.70 28.44 -5.58
C ILE A 222 16.66 29.37 -4.82
N ARG A 223 16.49 30.69 -4.96
CA ARG A 223 17.33 31.68 -4.27
C ARG A 223 17.23 31.59 -2.75
N ARG A 224 16.02 31.32 -2.23
CA ARG A 224 15.82 31.06 -0.80
C ARG A 224 16.45 29.74 -0.38
N ARG A 225 16.29 28.68 -1.18
CA ARG A 225 16.88 27.36 -0.91
C ARG A 225 18.40 27.39 -0.82
N ILE A 226 19.05 28.18 -1.68
CA ILE A 226 20.51 28.41 -1.64
C ILE A 226 20.95 29.00 -0.29
N GLN A 227 20.18 29.92 0.29
CA GLN A 227 20.51 30.55 1.58
C GLN A 227 20.27 29.61 2.78
N GLU A 228 19.26 28.75 2.68
CA GLU A 228 18.85 27.83 3.75
C GLU A 228 19.73 26.58 3.86
N LEU A 229 20.33 26.13 2.75
CA LEU A 229 21.05 24.87 2.68
C LEU A 229 22.58 25.07 2.80
N PRO A 230 23.27 24.39 3.70
CA PRO A 230 24.74 24.44 3.73
C PRO A 230 25.35 23.67 2.54
N MET A 231 26.62 23.91 2.25
CA MET A 231 27.42 23.09 1.32
C MET A 231 27.37 21.61 1.74
N GLY A 232 27.28 20.71 0.76
CA GLY A 232 27.14 19.27 0.99
C GLY A 232 25.70 18.81 1.24
N ALA A 233 24.75 19.71 1.50
CA ALA A 233 23.33 19.35 1.59
C ALA A 233 22.70 19.30 0.19
N CYS A 234 21.85 18.29 -0.05
CA CYS A 234 21.06 18.18 -1.27
C CYS A 234 19.56 18.38 -1.03
N MET A 235 18.89 18.70 -2.13
CA MET A 235 17.47 18.53 -2.32
C MET A 235 17.23 17.32 -3.22
N CYS A 236 16.20 16.54 -2.92
CA CYS A 236 15.79 15.42 -3.76
C CYS A 236 14.49 15.73 -4.50
N SER A 237 14.38 15.31 -5.75
CA SER A 237 13.10 15.29 -6.43
C SER A 237 12.16 14.26 -5.78
N PRO A 238 10.85 14.35 -5.99
CA PRO A 238 9.96 13.20 -5.80
C PRO A 238 10.45 11.98 -6.59
N LEU A 239 10.09 10.78 -6.15
CA LEU A 239 10.31 9.56 -6.92
C LEU A 239 9.54 9.62 -8.23
N PHE A 240 10.16 9.19 -9.32
CA PHE A 240 9.53 9.09 -10.64
C PHE A 240 9.91 7.80 -11.36
N SER A 241 9.26 7.55 -12.49
CA SER A 241 9.58 6.44 -13.39
C SER A 241 9.73 6.96 -14.80
N ALA A 242 10.80 6.54 -15.49
CA ALA A 242 11.11 6.93 -16.85
C ALA A 242 12.00 5.88 -17.52
N ALA A 243 11.91 5.75 -18.85
CA ALA A 243 12.61 4.72 -19.63
C ALA A 243 12.45 3.29 -19.07
N GLY A 244 11.28 2.98 -18.50
CA GLY A 244 10.99 1.68 -17.88
C GLY A 244 11.65 1.41 -16.51
N VAL A 245 12.41 2.36 -15.97
CA VAL A 245 13.03 2.27 -14.64
C VAL A 245 12.12 2.95 -13.59
N ARG A 246 12.00 2.33 -12.42
CA ARG A 246 11.13 2.79 -11.31
C ARG A 246 11.92 3.53 -10.26
N ASP A 247 11.19 4.22 -9.38
CA ASP A 247 11.69 4.79 -8.14
C ASP A 247 13.02 5.53 -8.31
N MET A 248 13.16 6.22 -9.44
CA MET A 248 14.29 7.10 -9.71
C MET A 248 14.07 8.42 -8.97
N HIS A 249 15.15 9.09 -8.59
CA HIS A 249 15.09 10.48 -8.16
C HIS A 249 16.35 11.25 -8.56
N LEU A 250 16.23 12.58 -8.53
CA LEU A 250 17.32 13.50 -8.77
C LEU A 250 17.82 14.05 -7.43
N GLU A 251 19.13 14.23 -7.32
CA GLU A 251 19.77 14.89 -6.19
C GLU A 251 20.46 16.15 -6.69
N PHE A 252 20.07 17.29 -6.13
CA PHE A 252 20.63 18.58 -6.49
C PHE A 252 21.26 19.24 -5.27
N TYR A 253 22.54 19.58 -5.39
CA TYR A 253 23.37 20.20 -4.37
C TYR A 253 23.59 21.66 -4.79
N PRO A 254 22.70 22.59 -4.43
CA PRO A 254 22.75 23.96 -4.93
C PRO A 254 24.04 24.69 -4.55
N ASN A 255 24.60 24.39 -3.38
CA ASN A 255 25.85 24.97 -2.87
C ASN A 255 27.07 24.05 -3.07
N GLY A 256 26.95 23.07 -3.96
CA GLY A 256 28.00 22.10 -4.25
C GLY A 256 28.15 21.03 -3.17
N LEU A 257 28.95 20.00 -3.49
CA LEU A 257 29.41 19.01 -2.50
C LEU A 257 30.64 19.52 -1.76
N GLU A 258 30.94 18.91 -0.62
CA GLU A 258 32.17 19.19 0.12
C GLU A 258 33.41 19.07 -0.79
N GLY A 259 34.24 20.11 -0.82
CA GLY A 259 35.42 20.20 -1.67
C GLY A 259 35.18 20.66 -3.11
N SER A 260 33.94 20.98 -3.50
CA SER A 260 33.63 21.56 -4.81
C SER A 260 34.00 23.04 -4.86
N LYS A 261 34.31 23.56 -6.06
CA LYS A 261 34.53 25.00 -6.27
C LYS A 261 33.33 25.83 -5.83
N GLU A 262 33.62 26.99 -5.25
CA GLU A 262 32.61 27.97 -4.85
C GLU A 262 31.73 28.38 -6.04
N GLY A 263 30.41 28.40 -5.81
CA GLY A 263 29.40 28.75 -6.80
C GLY A 263 29.01 27.63 -7.77
N TYR A 264 29.68 26.47 -7.74
CA TYR A 264 29.26 25.31 -8.53
C TYR A 264 28.22 24.47 -7.79
N CYS A 265 27.19 24.03 -8.51
CA CYS A 265 26.22 23.06 -8.00
C CYS A 265 26.62 21.63 -8.37
N GLY A 266 26.21 20.66 -7.56
CA GLY A 266 26.26 19.24 -7.88
C GLY A 266 24.90 18.73 -8.37
N PHE A 267 24.88 17.81 -9.34
CA PHE A 267 23.63 17.25 -9.83
C PHE A 267 23.78 15.80 -10.26
N TYR A 268 22.87 14.95 -9.74
CA TYR A 268 22.94 13.50 -9.85
C TYR A 268 21.56 12.90 -10.08
N VAL A 269 21.55 11.73 -10.70
CA VAL A 269 20.40 10.84 -10.80
C VAL A 269 20.70 9.57 -10.00
N ARG A 270 19.71 9.08 -9.26
CA ARG A 270 19.78 7.78 -8.59
C ARG A 270 18.73 6.85 -9.17
N CYS A 271 19.14 5.61 -9.41
CA CYS A 271 18.26 4.50 -9.76
C CYS A 271 18.26 3.49 -8.60
N PRO A 272 17.15 2.78 -8.36
CA PRO A 272 17.11 1.70 -7.38
C PRO A 272 18.03 0.54 -7.76
N THR A 273 18.29 -0.35 -6.80
CA THR A 273 19.17 -1.51 -7.01
C THR A 273 18.66 -2.39 -8.16
N GLY A 274 19.47 -2.49 -9.20
CA GLY A 274 19.28 -3.32 -10.39
C GLY A 274 20.47 -3.11 -11.32
N GLU A 275 20.47 -3.78 -12.47
CA GLU A 275 21.45 -3.55 -13.54
C GLU A 275 20.78 -2.78 -14.66
N TYR A 276 20.97 -1.46 -14.68
CA TYR A 276 20.41 -0.58 -15.70
C TYR A 276 21.53 0.14 -16.45
N THR A 277 21.40 0.22 -17.77
CA THR A 277 22.26 1.04 -18.61
C THR A 277 21.40 2.06 -19.32
N LEU A 278 21.63 3.34 -19.03
CA LEU A 278 20.85 4.45 -19.59
C LEU A 278 21.77 5.45 -20.30
N ASN A 279 21.34 5.97 -21.44
CA ASN A 279 22.00 7.11 -22.09
C ASN A 279 21.31 8.39 -21.58
N ILE A 280 22.01 9.15 -20.74
CA ILE A 280 21.40 10.27 -20.00
C ILE A 280 22.12 11.58 -20.34
N THR A 281 21.35 12.63 -20.62
CA THR A 281 21.82 14.03 -20.55
C THR A 281 21.21 14.69 -19.32
N LEU A 282 22.06 15.13 -18.41
CA LEU A 282 21.66 15.90 -17.23
C LEU A 282 21.57 17.38 -17.60
N PHE A 283 20.63 18.12 -16.99
CA PHE A 283 20.55 19.57 -17.16
C PHE A 283 20.10 20.32 -15.91
N VAL A 284 20.59 21.55 -15.76
CA VAL A 284 20.22 22.53 -14.72
C VAL A 284 20.10 23.89 -15.40
N GLY A 285 18.90 24.46 -15.44
CA GLY A 285 18.59 25.64 -16.23
C GLY A 285 18.92 25.41 -17.71
N THR A 286 19.83 26.22 -18.24
CA THR A 286 20.31 26.10 -19.63
C THR A 286 21.53 25.20 -19.77
N ALA A 287 22.24 24.90 -18.67
CA ALA A 287 23.43 24.06 -18.68
C ALA A 287 23.07 22.59 -18.90
N ARG A 288 23.74 21.93 -19.85
CA ARG A 288 23.57 20.51 -20.18
C ARG A 288 24.90 19.76 -20.11
N ARG A 289 24.86 18.49 -19.70
CA ARG A 289 26.01 17.55 -19.67
C ARG A 289 25.56 16.15 -20.10
N GLY A 290 26.26 15.59 -21.08
CA GLY A 290 25.90 14.34 -21.75
C GLY A 290 25.63 14.56 -23.24
N PRO A 291 25.06 13.56 -23.94
CA PRO A 291 24.61 12.27 -23.41
C PRO A 291 25.77 11.38 -22.94
N SER A 292 25.58 10.68 -21.83
CA SER A 292 26.54 9.75 -21.28
C SER A 292 25.90 8.39 -21.03
N LYS A 293 26.49 7.34 -21.59
CA LYS A 293 26.12 5.96 -21.26
C LYS A 293 26.51 5.68 -19.82
N THR A 294 25.52 5.49 -18.96
CA THR A 294 25.68 5.39 -17.51
C THR A 294 25.15 4.06 -17.02
N GLU A 295 26.02 3.29 -16.40
CA GLU A 295 25.68 2.02 -15.76
C GLU A 295 25.36 2.25 -14.28
N PHE A 296 24.18 1.78 -13.88
CA PHE A 296 23.72 1.77 -12.50
C PHE A 296 23.86 0.33 -12.00
N ASN A 297 24.95 0.07 -11.28
CA ASN A 297 25.28 -1.20 -10.64
C ASN A 297 25.24 -1.03 -9.11
N GLY A 298 24.02 -0.92 -8.57
CA GLY A 298 23.76 -0.68 -7.15
C GLY A 298 23.15 0.69 -6.86
N ASN A 299 23.08 1.07 -5.59
CA ASN A 299 22.31 2.25 -5.12
C ASN A 299 23.09 3.58 -5.14
N ALA A 300 24.20 3.64 -5.90
CA ALA A 300 25.03 4.83 -5.99
C ALA A 300 24.45 5.83 -7.00
N ALA A 301 24.30 7.09 -6.59
CA ALA A 301 23.91 8.17 -7.49
C ALA A 301 25.01 8.43 -8.54
N LYS A 302 24.62 8.77 -9.77
CA LYS A 302 25.51 9.07 -10.90
C LYS A 302 25.27 10.49 -11.37
N GLY A 303 26.34 11.26 -11.52
CA GLY A 303 26.24 12.69 -11.78
C GLY A 303 27.57 13.40 -11.68
N LEU A 304 27.53 14.72 -11.54
CA LEU A 304 28.72 15.57 -11.50
C LEU A 304 28.72 16.43 -10.23
N PRO A 305 29.82 16.43 -9.45
CA PRO A 305 29.94 17.26 -8.26
C PRO A 305 30.06 18.76 -8.58
N GLU A 306 30.71 19.07 -9.70
CA GLU A 306 30.86 20.41 -10.26
C GLU A 306 30.09 20.50 -11.59
N PHE A 307 28.76 20.45 -11.54
CA PHE A 307 27.91 20.38 -12.73
C PHE A 307 27.97 21.67 -13.58
N CYS A 308 27.58 22.79 -12.98
CA CYS A 308 27.65 24.13 -13.56
C CYS A 308 27.74 25.19 -12.46
N ARG A 309 28.10 26.41 -12.85
CA ARG A 309 27.95 27.59 -11.99
C ARG A 309 26.48 27.92 -11.85
N LEU A 310 25.98 27.99 -10.62
CA LEU A 310 24.54 28.11 -10.36
C LEU A 310 24.02 29.51 -10.67
N ASP A 311 24.80 30.54 -10.34
CA ASP A 311 24.49 31.96 -10.62
C ASP A 311 24.17 32.21 -12.11
N GLU A 312 24.89 31.55 -13.01
CA GLU A 312 24.66 31.62 -14.47
C GLU A 312 23.33 30.97 -14.91
N GLN A 313 22.72 30.13 -14.09
CA GLN A 313 21.47 29.44 -14.40
C GLN A 313 20.24 30.11 -13.78
N LEU A 314 20.45 31.15 -12.96
CA LEU A 314 19.36 31.90 -12.33
C LEU A 314 19.00 33.10 -13.20
N VAL A 315 17.76 33.14 -13.68
CA VAL A 315 17.23 34.29 -14.42
C VAL A 315 16.71 35.32 -13.42
N ASP A 316 16.95 36.61 -13.67
CA ASP A 316 16.43 37.68 -12.83
C ASP A 316 14.91 37.83 -13.00
N GLY A 317 14.20 37.90 -11.88
CA GLY A 317 12.73 37.91 -11.85
C GLY A 317 12.08 36.52 -11.81
N GLU A 318 12.83 35.45 -12.09
CA GLU A 318 12.35 34.06 -11.94
C GLU A 318 12.69 33.53 -10.54
N GLU A 319 11.69 32.98 -9.85
CA GLU A 319 11.85 32.41 -8.50
C GLU A 319 12.24 30.94 -8.51
N ASP A 320 11.97 30.25 -9.63
CA ASP A 320 12.06 28.80 -9.75
C ASP A 320 13.17 28.39 -10.72
N LEU A 321 13.81 27.25 -10.46
CA LEU A 321 14.84 26.66 -11.34
C LEU A 321 14.33 25.33 -11.89
N ILE A 322 14.52 25.08 -13.18
CA ILE A 322 14.23 23.78 -13.78
C ILE A 322 15.52 22.98 -13.89
N ALA A 323 15.54 21.77 -13.34
CA ALA A 323 16.63 20.82 -13.51
C ALA A 323 16.03 19.46 -13.89
N GLY A 324 16.79 18.58 -14.53
CA GLY A 324 16.21 17.34 -14.99
C GLY A 324 17.14 16.48 -15.81
N ILE A 325 16.56 15.46 -16.42
CA ILE A 325 17.27 14.52 -17.28
C ILE A 325 16.55 14.35 -18.60
N VAL A 326 17.34 14.13 -19.65
CA VAL A 326 16.87 13.64 -20.95
C VAL A 326 17.41 12.22 -21.10
N LEU A 327 16.52 11.28 -21.37
CA LEU A 327 16.79 9.86 -21.55
C LEU A 327 16.71 9.53 -23.03
N GLN A 328 17.79 8.95 -23.56
CA GLN A 328 17.79 8.36 -24.90
C GLN A 328 17.56 6.86 -24.73
N ASN A 329 16.44 6.36 -25.24
CA ASN A 329 16.01 4.97 -25.04
C ASN A 329 16.62 4.08 -26.13
N PRO A 330 17.60 3.21 -25.83
CA PRO A 330 18.24 2.37 -26.85
C PRO A 330 17.30 1.31 -27.45
N LEU A 331 16.20 0.96 -26.77
CA LEU A 331 15.20 0.02 -27.31
C LEU A 331 14.40 0.62 -28.48
N GLN A 332 14.32 1.94 -28.58
CA GLN A 332 13.62 2.63 -29.66
C GLN A 332 14.43 2.55 -30.97
N GLU A 333 15.76 2.64 -30.88
CA GLU A 333 16.67 2.51 -32.04
C GLU A 333 16.69 1.08 -32.60
N GLN A 334 16.67 0.05 -31.74
CA GLN A 334 16.59 -1.35 -32.19
C GLN A 334 15.25 -1.70 -32.84
N GLU A 335 14.11 -1.21 -32.31
CA GLU A 335 12.79 -1.46 -32.91
C GLU A 335 12.58 -0.68 -34.22
N GLU A 336 13.21 0.50 -34.38
CA GLU A 336 13.21 1.25 -35.66
C GLU A 336 14.11 0.62 -36.73
N ASP A 337 15.29 0.11 -36.34
CA ASP A 337 16.17 -0.65 -37.25
C ASP A 337 15.49 -1.93 -37.73
N GLU A 338 14.81 -2.66 -36.84
CA GLU A 338 14.03 -3.85 -37.22
C GLU A 338 12.86 -3.52 -38.15
N ARG A 339 12.15 -2.41 -37.93
CA ARG A 339 11.06 -1.97 -38.84
C ARG A 339 11.57 -1.54 -40.22
N THR A 340 12.78 -1.00 -40.30
CA THR A 340 13.39 -0.58 -41.56
C THR A 340 13.94 -1.78 -42.36
N LEU A 341 14.21 -2.91 -41.70
CA LEU A 341 14.60 -4.17 -42.36
C LEU A 341 13.41 -4.94 -42.98
N TYR A 342 12.16 -4.52 -42.72
CA TYR A 342 10.94 -5.13 -43.26
C TYR A 342 10.14 -4.21 -44.21
N LEU A 343 10.73 -3.09 -44.65
CA LEU A 343 10.24 -2.23 -45.75
C LEU A 343 11.25 -2.24 -46.89
#